data_AF-A0A9E3XSA1-F1
#
_entry.id   AF-A0A9E3XSA1-F1
#
_cell.length_a   1.000
_cell.length_b   1.000
_cell.length_c   1.000
_cell.angle_alpha   90.00
_cell.angle_beta   90.00
_cell.angle_gamma   90.00
#
_symmetry.space_group_name_H-M   'P 1'
#
loop_
_entity.id
_entity.type
_entity.pdbx_description
1 polymer ?
#
loop_
_entity_poly.entity_id
_entity_poly.type
_entity_poly.pdbx_seq_one_letter_code
_entity_poly.pdbx_strand_id
1 'polypeptide(L)'
;MKTTYLPDLSHLAPTPTWLPHDLPDRLEPDWLQARYDEILAACDAAADDAAAWLEVVRRTSELETFISSSAGRVRIAYRQDTQDEAVTAEYERLNREINPVVSDSSVEVARRIVASPCTDAIAAEFGEVLLQLMEAACRAHAPVNTKLRTELSDVLMKHTRIFGTGTIQWRGETHPFSFARKAAYDTDRDERHAAWQSKIDYVRENEGALQGIFDEARGLREQMAKNLDQPSFVELRYLEMHRFDWNADDAARVRAAIERHVVPVASQLQLRQ
;
A
#
# COMPACT_ATOMS: atom_id res chain seq x y z
N MET A 1 25.24 -5.09 -11.54
CA MET A 1 25.34 -4.02 -12.55
C MET A 1 25.11 -2.69 -11.84
N LYS A 2 26.12 -1.85 -11.65
CA LYS A 2 25.94 -0.55 -10.96
C LYS A 2 25.18 0.40 -11.90
N THR A 3 23.94 0.74 -11.56
CA THR A 3 23.10 1.67 -12.32
C THR A 3 23.53 3.12 -12.09
N THR A 4 24.61 3.53 -12.73
CA THR A 4 25.12 4.92 -12.70
C THR A 4 24.63 5.69 -13.93
N TYR A 5 23.31 5.83 -14.08
CA TYR A 5 22.67 6.62 -15.14
C TYR A 5 21.34 7.22 -14.64
N LEU A 6 21.40 7.93 -13.52
CA LEU A 6 20.46 9.02 -13.27
C LEU A 6 21.17 10.31 -13.71
N PRO A 7 20.57 11.14 -14.59
CA PRO A 7 21.12 12.46 -14.88
C PRO A 7 21.14 13.32 -13.61
N ASP A 8 21.96 14.38 -13.61
CA ASP A 8 21.95 15.35 -12.52
C ASP A 8 20.65 16.17 -12.55
N LEU A 9 19.70 15.76 -11.70
CA LEU A 9 18.41 16.42 -11.50
C LEU A 9 18.42 17.35 -10.27
N SER A 10 19.58 17.74 -9.73
CA SER A 10 19.67 18.70 -8.63
C SER A 10 18.95 20.02 -8.94
N HIS A 11 18.98 20.46 -10.20
CA HIS A 11 18.27 21.63 -10.71
C HIS A 11 16.73 21.49 -10.75
N LEU A 12 16.18 20.28 -10.56
CA LEU A 12 14.73 20.03 -10.42
C LEU A 12 14.30 19.84 -8.97
N ALA A 13 15.24 19.76 -8.01
CA ALA A 13 14.89 19.74 -6.61
C ALA A 13 14.44 21.15 -6.20
N PRO A 14 13.18 21.35 -5.75
CA PRO A 14 12.78 22.65 -5.22
C PRO A 14 13.65 22.95 -3.99
N THR A 15 14.14 24.18 -3.90
CA THR A 15 14.86 24.63 -2.70
C THR A 15 13.89 24.59 -1.52
N PRO A 16 14.24 23.92 -0.39
CA PRO A 16 13.43 23.95 0.82
C PRO A 16 13.10 25.38 1.23
N THR A 17 11.83 25.64 1.52
CA THR A 17 11.33 26.95 1.94
C THR A 17 11.19 27.05 3.46
N TRP A 18 11.04 25.91 4.15
CA TRP A 18 10.90 25.84 5.60
C TRP A 18 11.88 24.86 6.26
N LEU A 19 12.14 23.70 5.65
CA LEU A 19 13.13 22.77 6.18
C LEU A 19 14.54 23.40 6.15
N PRO A 20 15.38 23.11 7.17
CA PRO A 20 16.73 23.64 7.23
C PRO A 20 17.58 23.15 6.05
N HIS A 21 18.56 23.96 5.62
CA HIS A 21 19.46 23.59 4.52
C HIS A 21 20.40 22.42 4.89
N ASP A 22 20.71 22.24 6.18
CA ASP A 22 21.43 21.10 6.74
C ASP A 22 20.47 19.96 7.13
N LEU A 23 19.79 19.40 6.13
CA LEU A 23 18.96 18.20 6.29
C LEU A 23 19.80 17.02 6.80
N PRO A 24 19.28 16.18 7.71
CA PRO A 24 20.02 15.03 8.22
C PRO A 24 20.18 13.94 7.15
N ASP A 25 21.38 13.36 7.06
CA ASP A 25 21.69 12.26 6.13
C ASP A 25 20.83 10.99 6.36
N ARG A 26 20.24 10.87 7.57
CA ARG A 26 19.41 9.75 8.01
C ARG A 26 18.20 10.27 8.77
N LEU A 27 17.04 9.66 8.53
CA LEU A 27 15.82 9.99 9.27
C LEU A 27 15.91 9.46 10.70
N GLU A 28 15.72 10.33 11.69
CA GLU A 28 15.66 9.94 13.11
C GLU A 28 14.31 10.31 13.74
N PRO A 29 13.76 9.50 14.66
CA PRO A 29 12.42 9.70 15.22
C PRO A 29 12.23 11.09 15.85
N ASP A 30 13.16 11.50 16.72
CA ASP A 30 13.08 12.77 17.46
C ASP A 30 13.14 13.99 16.52
N TRP A 31 13.93 13.90 15.44
CA TRP A 31 14.01 14.98 14.44
C TRP A 31 12.70 15.11 13.67
N LEU A 32 12.07 13.98 13.32
CA LEU A 32 10.77 13.96 12.63
C LEU A 32 9.67 14.49 13.55
N GLN A 33 9.61 14.03 14.80
CA GLN A 33 8.64 14.49 15.77
C GLN A 33 8.74 16.02 15.94
N ALA A 34 9.95 16.57 16.11
CA ALA A 34 10.15 18.01 16.20
C ALA A 34 9.66 18.79 14.96
N ARG A 35 9.80 18.25 13.75
CA ARG A 35 9.25 18.88 12.52
C ARG A 35 7.73 18.81 12.47
N TYR A 36 7.12 17.72 12.92
CA TYR A 36 5.65 17.62 13.01
C TYR A 36 5.09 18.52 14.11
N ASP A 37 5.75 18.61 15.26
CA ASP A 37 5.36 19.50 16.36
C ASP A 37 5.39 20.98 15.94
N GLU A 38 6.37 21.39 15.12
CA GLU A 38 6.42 22.72 14.50
C GLU A 38 5.25 22.99 13.53
N ILE A 39 4.83 21.98 12.75
CA ILE A 39 3.66 22.09 11.87
C ILE A 39 2.38 22.18 12.71
N LEU A 40 2.22 21.36 13.75
CA LEU A 40 1.06 21.37 14.64
C LEU A 40 0.94 22.70 15.41
N ALA A 41 2.06 23.25 15.90
CA ALA A 41 2.09 24.58 16.48
C ALA A 41 1.72 25.67 15.47
N ALA A 42 2.08 25.51 14.19
CA ALA A 42 1.62 26.42 13.13
C ALA A 42 0.11 26.28 12.85
N CYS A 43 -0.47 25.07 12.91
CA CYS A 43 -1.93 24.88 12.86
C CYS A 43 -2.66 25.60 14.01
N ASP A 44 -2.10 25.57 15.23
CA ASP A 44 -2.67 26.26 16.39
C ASP A 44 -2.56 27.79 16.26
N ALA A 45 -1.46 28.28 15.69
CA ALA A 45 -1.24 29.71 15.46
C ALA A 45 -2.04 30.27 14.26
N ALA A 46 -2.40 29.44 13.28
CA ALA A 46 -3.06 29.86 12.04
C ALA A 46 -4.48 30.39 12.26
N ALA A 47 -5.22 29.91 13.27
CA ALA A 47 -6.58 30.35 13.57
C ALA A 47 -7.49 30.43 12.33
N ASP A 48 -7.94 31.62 11.93
CA ASP A 48 -8.73 31.93 10.74
C ASP A 48 -7.93 32.57 9.58
N ASP A 49 -6.60 32.66 9.69
CA ASP A 49 -5.72 33.15 8.63
C ASP A 49 -5.48 32.08 7.56
N ALA A 50 -6.18 32.24 6.43
CA ALA A 50 -6.01 31.38 5.26
C ALA A 50 -4.56 31.31 4.76
N ALA A 51 -3.78 32.39 4.82
CA ALA A 51 -2.40 32.39 4.34
C ALA A 51 -1.50 31.49 5.22
N ALA A 52 -1.72 31.52 6.55
CA ALA A 52 -1.04 30.63 7.49
C ALA A 52 -1.42 29.14 7.26
N TRP A 53 -2.69 28.85 6.96
CA TRP A 53 -3.12 27.50 6.61
C TRP A 53 -2.53 26.99 5.28
N LEU A 54 -2.42 27.84 4.25
CA LEU A 54 -1.73 27.47 3.01
C LEU A 54 -0.24 27.16 3.26
N GLU A 55 0.40 27.90 4.17
CA GLU A 55 1.78 27.65 4.59
C GLU A 55 1.93 26.33 5.37
N VAL A 56 1.00 26.00 6.28
CA VAL A 56 0.93 24.68 6.95
C VAL A 56 0.92 23.53 5.93
N VAL A 57 0.10 23.65 4.88
CA VAL A 57 0.04 22.64 3.81
C VAL A 57 1.36 22.52 3.05
N ARG A 58 2.02 23.65 2.72
CA ARG A 58 3.33 23.64 2.05
C ARG A 58 4.41 22.97 2.92
N ARG A 59 4.48 23.29 4.21
CA ARG A 59 5.42 22.66 5.16
C ARG A 59 5.22 21.15 5.28
N THR A 60 3.95 20.73 5.36
CA THR A 60 3.58 19.31 5.38
C THR A 60 4.06 18.60 4.11
N SER A 61 3.76 19.18 2.93
CA SER A 61 4.22 18.65 1.64
C SER A 61 5.75 18.60 1.52
N GLU A 62 6.46 19.59 2.07
CA GLU A 62 7.94 19.66 2.05
C GLU A 62 8.55 18.55 2.93
N LEU A 63 8.02 18.36 4.15
CA LEU A 63 8.42 17.29 5.08
C LEU A 63 8.19 15.90 4.48
N GLU A 64 6.98 15.64 3.99
CA GLU A 64 6.61 14.33 3.42
C GLU A 64 7.42 14.00 2.16
N THR A 65 7.71 15.01 1.32
CA THR A 65 8.60 14.85 0.16
C THR A 65 10.00 14.43 0.58
N PHE A 66 10.58 15.07 1.61
CA PHE A 66 11.88 14.70 2.15
C PHE A 66 11.88 13.28 2.74
N ILE A 67 10.89 12.95 3.58
CA ILE A 67 10.73 11.60 4.18
C ILE A 67 10.63 10.53 3.09
N SER A 68 9.77 10.73 2.09
CA SER A 68 9.55 9.76 1.00
C SER A 68 10.81 9.55 0.16
N SER A 69 11.58 10.62 -0.05
CA SER A 69 12.83 10.59 -0.83
C SER A 69 13.91 9.81 -0.10
N SER A 70 14.11 10.11 1.19
CA SER A 70 15.10 9.46 2.05
C SER A 70 14.76 7.97 2.28
N ALA A 71 13.52 7.65 2.66
CA ALA A 71 13.06 6.26 2.79
C ALA A 71 13.02 5.52 1.44
N GLY A 72 12.78 6.24 0.33
CA GLY A 72 12.79 5.73 -1.03
C GLY A 72 14.16 5.17 -1.44
N ARG A 73 15.25 5.85 -1.08
CA ARG A 73 16.63 5.39 -1.33
C ARG A 73 16.92 4.05 -0.64
N VAL A 74 16.59 3.93 0.64
CA VAL A 74 16.73 2.67 1.41
C VAL A 74 15.87 1.55 0.79
N ARG A 75 14.61 1.85 0.45
CA ARG A 75 13.71 0.89 -0.23
C ARG A 75 14.22 0.44 -1.61
N ILE A 76 14.93 1.28 -2.34
CA ILE A 76 15.56 0.90 -3.62
C ILE A 76 16.77 -0.01 -3.36
N ALA A 77 17.66 0.36 -2.45
CA ALA A 77 18.82 -0.45 -2.10
C ALA A 77 18.41 -1.86 -1.60
N TYR A 78 17.42 -1.93 -0.70
CA TYR A 78 16.91 -3.21 -0.18
C TYR A 78 16.34 -4.11 -1.28
N ARG A 79 15.66 -3.54 -2.27
CA ARG A 79 15.16 -4.31 -3.44
C ARG A 79 16.24 -4.70 -4.44
N GLN A 80 17.41 -4.07 -4.41
CA GLN A 80 18.56 -4.43 -5.25
C GLN A 80 19.33 -5.60 -4.64
N ASP A 81 19.50 -5.61 -3.31
CA ASP A 81 20.12 -6.72 -2.59
C ASP A 81 19.45 -6.92 -1.20
N THR A 82 18.61 -7.96 -1.10
CA THR A 82 17.97 -8.36 0.16
C THR A 82 18.87 -9.24 1.04
N GLN A 83 20.15 -9.41 0.70
CA GLN A 83 21.14 -10.13 1.50
C GLN A 83 22.19 -9.17 2.11
N ASP A 84 22.18 -7.88 1.74
CA ASP A 84 22.95 -6.85 2.42
C ASP A 84 22.36 -6.63 3.82
N GLU A 85 23.10 -7.07 4.85
CA GLU A 85 22.68 -6.99 6.26
C GLU A 85 22.48 -5.55 6.72
N ALA A 86 23.30 -4.60 6.27
CA ALA A 86 23.23 -3.21 6.69
C ALA A 86 22.02 -2.49 6.09
N VAL A 87 21.76 -2.71 4.79
CA VAL A 87 20.59 -2.18 4.10
C VAL A 87 19.29 -2.82 4.60
N THR A 88 19.32 -4.12 4.90
CA THR A 88 18.17 -4.84 5.50
C THR A 88 17.86 -4.31 6.89
N ALA A 89 18.88 -4.15 7.75
CA ALA A 89 18.72 -3.60 9.09
C ALA A 89 18.14 -2.17 9.05
N GLU A 90 18.61 -1.29 8.15
CA GLU A 90 18.05 0.06 8.01
C GLU A 90 16.61 0.03 7.48
N TYR A 91 16.27 -0.86 6.54
CA TYR A 91 14.90 -1.01 6.06
C TYR A 91 13.94 -1.49 7.17
N GLU A 92 14.35 -2.48 7.98
CA GLU A 92 13.60 -2.91 9.15
C GLU A 92 13.46 -1.81 10.19
N ARG A 93 14.51 -1.02 10.40
CA ARG A 93 14.50 0.12 11.32
C ARG A 93 13.53 1.20 10.86
N LEU A 94 13.54 1.60 9.58
CA LEU A 94 12.55 2.53 9.03
C LEU A 94 11.11 2.04 9.31
N ASN A 95 10.85 0.74 9.17
CA ASN A 95 9.52 0.20 9.43
C ASN A 95 9.13 0.18 10.92
N ARG A 96 10.12 0.08 11.83
CA ARG A 96 9.93 -0.07 13.27
C ARG A 96 9.91 1.25 14.04
N GLU A 97 10.74 2.21 13.63
CA GLU A 97 11.02 3.45 14.36
C GLU A 97 10.48 4.68 13.63
N ILE A 98 10.50 4.69 12.29
CA ILE A 98 10.17 5.89 11.49
C ILE A 98 8.73 5.87 11.00
N ASN A 99 8.28 4.77 10.37
CA ASN A 99 6.91 4.66 9.85
C ASN A 99 5.82 4.93 10.90
N PRO A 100 5.93 4.52 12.19
CA PRO A 100 4.92 4.85 13.20
C PRO A 100 4.83 6.36 13.47
N VAL A 101 5.95 7.04 13.70
CA VAL A 101 6.01 8.50 13.94
C VAL A 101 5.39 9.26 12.77
N VAL A 102 5.74 8.88 11.54
CA VAL A 102 5.19 9.47 10.31
C VAL A 102 3.69 9.20 10.16
N SER A 103 3.24 7.95 10.37
CA SER A 103 1.83 7.55 10.30
C SER A 103 0.95 8.37 11.23
N ASP A 104 1.34 8.47 12.50
CA ASP A 104 0.49 9.03 13.53
C ASP A 104 0.50 10.57 13.45
N SER A 105 1.67 11.16 13.18
CA SER A 105 1.82 12.61 13.07
C SER A 105 1.21 13.19 11.79
N SER A 106 1.38 12.53 10.63
CA SER A 106 0.77 13.01 9.38
C SER A 106 -0.76 12.96 9.46
N VAL A 107 -1.34 11.99 10.17
CA VAL A 107 -2.78 11.92 10.39
C VAL A 107 -3.26 13.01 11.35
N GLU A 108 -2.52 13.35 12.40
CA GLU A 108 -2.90 14.49 13.24
C GLU A 108 -2.82 15.81 12.47
N VAL A 109 -1.75 16.05 11.69
CA VAL A 109 -1.66 17.23 10.81
C VAL A 109 -2.82 17.26 9.80
N ALA A 110 -3.13 16.15 9.14
CA ALA A 110 -4.28 16.04 8.25
C ALA A 110 -5.60 16.37 8.97
N ARG A 111 -5.79 15.88 10.20
CA ARG A 111 -6.96 16.15 11.05
C ARG A 111 -7.10 17.64 11.38
N ARG A 112 -5.99 18.33 11.67
CA ARG A 112 -5.97 19.79 11.87
C ARG A 112 -6.36 20.54 10.58
N ILE A 113 -5.82 20.14 9.43
CA ILE A 113 -6.08 20.78 8.13
C ILE A 113 -7.55 20.64 7.71
N VAL A 114 -8.13 19.44 7.77
CA VAL A 114 -9.54 19.21 7.36
C VAL A 114 -10.56 19.81 8.34
N ALA A 115 -10.16 20.05 9.59
CA ALA A 115 -10.97 20.76 10.59
C ALA A 115 -10.77 22.29 10.58
N SER A 116 -9.90 22.82 9.71
CA SER A 116 -9.63 24.25 9.63
C SER A 116 -10.84 25.05 9.12
N PRO A 117 -11.00 26.33 9.50
CA PRO A 117 -12.00 27.22 8.92
C PRO A 117 -11.65 27.67 7.49
N CYS A 118 -10.51 27.24 6.94
CA CYS A 118 -9.92 27.74 5.69
C CYS A 118 -9.87 26.68 4.57
N THR A 119 -10.64 25.60 4.69
CA THR A 119 -10.70 24.50 3.70
C THR A 119 -11.02 24.99 2.28
N ASP A 120 -11.90 25.97 2.11
CA ASP A 120 -12.19 26.58 0.79
C ASP A 120 -10.93 27.20 0.14
N ALA A 121 -10.08 27.87 0.92
CA ALA A 121 -8.84 28.47 0.43
C ALA A 121 -7.80 27.40 0.09
N ILE A 122 -7.70 26.36 0.91
CA ILE A 122 -6.83 25.19 0.67
C ILE A 122 -7.27 24.45 -0.60
N ALA A 123 -8.57 24.26 -0.80
CA ALA A 123 -9.13 23.64 -2.01
C ALA A 123 -8.89 24.50 -3.26
N ALA A 124 -8.94 25.82 -3.15
CA ALA A 124 -8.68 26.73 -4.27
C ALA A 124 -7.20 26.72 -4.72
N GLU A 125 -6.25 26.60 -3.80
CA GLU A 125 -4.80 26.55 -4.10
C GLU A 125 -4.33 25.15 -4.53
N PHE A 126 -4.75 24.10 -3.80
CA PHE A 126 -4.20 22.74 -3.95
C PHE A 126 -5.18 21.70 -4.51
N GLY A 127 -6.45 22.05 -4.68
CA GLY A 127 -7.52 21.18 -5.18
C GLY A 127 -8.23 20.36 -4.10
N GLU A 128 -9.54 20.17 -4.28
CA GLU A 128 -10.42 19.41 -3.36
C GLU A 128 -9.92 17.97 -3.08
N VAL A 129 -9.25 17.34 -4.06
CA VAL A 129 -8.72 15.98 -3.93
C VAL A 129 -7.71 15.86 -2.78
N LEU A 130 -6.94 16.92 -2.48
CA LEU A 130 -6.02 16.91 -1.34
C LEU A 130 -6.77 16.74 -0.01
N LEU A 131 -7.87 17.49 0.18
CA LEU A 131 -8.72 17.39 1.36
C LEU A 131 -9.39 16.01 1.44
N GLN A 132 -9.90 15.48 0.32
CA GLN A 132 -10.48 14.14 0.27
C GLN A 132 -9.47 13.05 0.69
N LEU A 133 -8.21 13.17 0.27
CA LEU A 133 -7.12 12.27 0.69
C LEU A 133 -6.84 12.39 2.20
N MET A 134 -6.77 13.60 2.73
CA MET A 134 -6.57 13.86 4.16
C MET A 134 -7.73 13.34 5.03
N GLU A 135 -8.97 13.58 4.62
CA GLU A 135 -10.17 13.03 5.27
C GLU A 135 -10.19 11.51 5.24
N ALA A 136 -9.83 10.90 4.10
CA ALA A 136 -9.76 9.45 3.97
C ALA A 136 -8.68 8.85 4.87
N ALA A 137 -7.50 9.47 4.95
CA ALA A 137 -6.44 9.09 5.88
C ALA A 137 -6.92 9.20 7.34
N CYS A 138 -7.57 10.29 7.72
CA CYS A 138 -8.13 10.48 9.07
C CYS A 138 -9.17 9.41 9.44
N ARG A 139 -10.03 9.01 8.50
CA ARG A 139 -11.08 8.00 8.70
C ARG A 139 -10.54 6.56 8.66
N ALA A 140 -9.48 6.29 7.90
CA ALA A 140 -8.86 4.96 7.80
C ALA A 140 -7.81 4.69 8.89
N HIS A 141 -7.24 5.76 9.47
CA HIS A 141 -6.31 5.68 10.59
C HIS A 141 -7.05 5.27 11.86
N ALA A 142 -6.67 4.11 12.38
CA ALA A 142 -7.44 3.40 13.37
C ALA A 142 -6.48 2.63 14.30
N PRO A 143 -6.00 3.26 15.40
CA PRO A 143 -5.12 2.59 16.37
C PRO A 143 -5.76 1.31 16.94
N VAL A 144 -7.08 1.31 17.10
CA VAL A 144 -7.90 0.15 17.48
C VAL A 144 -7.75 -1.06 16.52
N ASN A 145 -7.39 -0.80 15.26
CA ASN A 145 -7.17 -1.82 14.24
C ASN A 145 -5.70 -2.21 14.05
N THR A 146 -4.72 -1.54 14.71
CA THR A 146 -3.30 -1.83 14.51
C THR A 146 -2.96 -3.30 14.77
N LYS A 147 -3.42 -3.86 15.89
CA LYS A 147 -3.23 -5.29 16.21
C LYS A 147 -3.88 -6.22 15.18
N LEU A 148 -5.10 -5.89 14.73
CA LEU A 148 -5.82 -6.67 13.71
C LEU A 148 -5.11 -6.62 12.34
N ARG A 149 -4.46 -5.50 12.00
CA ARG A 149 -3.63 -5.37 10.78
C ARG A 149 -2.36 -6.22 10.85
N THR A 150 -1.72 -6.31 12.03
CA THR A 150 -0.59 -7.23 12.26
C THR A 150 -1.04 -8.69 12.13
N GLU A 151 -2.09 -9.09 12.85
CA GLU A 151 -2.65 -10.45 12.78
C GLU A 151 -3.06 -10.82 11.35
N LEU A 152 -3.73 -9.92 10.62
CA LEU A 152 -4.09 -10.13 9.22
C LEU A 152 -2.85 -10.31 8.33
N SER A 153 -1.77 -9.57 8.59
CA SER A 153 -0.51 -9.71 7.85
C SER A 153 0.13 -11.08 8.08
N ASP A 154 0.15 -11.56 9.32
CA ASP A 154 0.66 -12.90 9.66
C ASP A 154 -0.17 -14.01 8.97
N VAL A 155 -1.49 -13.87 8.93
CA VAL A 155 -2.40 -14.79 8.21
C VAL A 155 -2.11 -14.81 6.71
N LEU A 156 -1.91 -13.65 6.09
CA LEU A 156 -1.53 -13.55 4.68
C LEU A 156 -0.11 -14.06 4.39
N MET A 157 0.79 -14.03 5.38
CA MET A 157 2.09 -14.73 5.29
C MET A 157 1.94 -16.25 5.30
N LYS A 158 0.97 -16.83 6.03
CA LYS A 158 0.65 -18.28 5.95
C LYS A 158 0.30 -18.68 4.50
N HIS A 159 -0.58 -17.91 3.84
CA HIS A 159 -0.95 -18.11 2.43
C HIS A 159 0.27 -18.05 1.50
N THR A 160 1.08 -17.01 1.67
CA THR A 160 2.28 -16.77 0.85
C THR A 160 3.29 -17.91 1.03
N ARG A 161 3.42 -18.45 2.24
CA ARG A 161 4.29 -19.60 2.54
C ARG A 161 3.84 -20.86 1.81
N ILE A 162 2.54 -21.20 1.84
CA ILE A 162 2.00 -22.38 1.12
C ILE A 162 2.48 -22.38 -0.33
N PHE A 163 2.17 -21.33 -1.09
CA PHE A 163 2.55 -21.27 -2.51
C PHE A 163 4.04 -20.99 -2.76
N GLY A 164 4.76 -20.43 -1.78
CA GLY A 164 6.19 -20.12 -1.87
C GLY A 164 7.11 -21.31 -1.59
N THR A 165 6.75 -22.20 -0.67
CA THR A 165 7.51 -23.42 -0.34
C THR A 165 6.90 -24.70 -0.93
N GLY A 166 5.71 -24.61 -1.54
CA GLY A 166 5.04 -25.74 -2.18
C GLY A 166 5.84 -26.35 -3.32
N THR A 167 5.69 -27.66 -3.49
CA THR A 167 6.29 -28.43 -4.58
C THR A 167 5.22 -29.25 -5.30
N ILE A 168 5.51 -29.63 -6.53
CA ILE A 168 4.68 -30.48 -7.38
C ILE A 168 5.54 -31.60 -7.97
N GLN A 169 4.94 -32.77 -8.23
CA GLN A 169 5.57 -33.81 -9.03
C GLN A 169 5.26 -33.58 -10.51
N TRP A 170 6.28 -33.64 -11.37
CA TRP A 170 6.12 -33.60 -12.83
C TRP A 170 7.28 -34.36 -13.49
N ARG A 171 7.00 -35.19 -14.49
CA ARG A 171 7.97 -36.13 -15.12
C ARG A 171 8.76 -37.03 -14.15
N GLY A 172 8.24 -37.28 -12.94
CA GLY A 172 8.92 -38.04 -11.89
C GLY A 172 9.95 -37.23 -11.10
N GLU A 173 10.09 -35.93 -11.39
CA GLU A 173 10.93 -34.98 -10.66
C GLU A 173 10.07 -34.06 -9.78
N THR A 174 10.66 -33.59 -8.68
CA THR A 174 10.04 -32.62 -7.77
C THR A 174 10.42 -31.20 -8.18
N HIS A 175 9.45 -30.38 -8.51
CA HIS A 175 9.64 -28.98 -8.88
C HIS A 175 8.94 -28.02 -7.90
N PRO A 176 9.39 -26.76 -7.75
CA PRO A 176 8.65 -25.74 -7.01
C PRO A 176 7.26 -25.51 -7.63
N PHE A 177 6.25 -25.17 -6.82
CA PHE A 177 4.87 -24.92 -7.29
C PHE A 177 4.81 -23.83 -8.38
N SER A 178 5.70 -22.83 -8.33
CA SER A 178 5.82 -21.78 -9.35
C SER A 178 6.18 -22.32 -10.75
N PHE A 179 6.78 -23.52 -10.84
CA PHE A 179 7.07 -24.20 -12.10
C PHE A 179 5.80 -24.62 -12.85
N ALA A 180 4.67 -24.85 -12.16
CA ALA A 180 3.39 -25.18 -12.80
C ALA A 180 3.01 -24.20 -13.91
N ARG A 181 3.31 -22.90 -13.73
CA ARG A 181 3.05 -21.87 -14.74
C ARG A 181 3.87 -22.09 -16.01
N LYS A 182 5.10 -22.58 -15.92
CA LYS A 182 5.95 -22.89 -17.08
C LYS A 182 5.46 -24.16 -17.78
N ALA A 183 5.21 -25.22 -17.01
CA ALA A 183 4.77 -26.50 -17.54
C ALA A 183 3.38 -26.44 -18.22
N ALA A 184 2.50 -25.52 -17.78
CA ALA A 184 1.23 -25.23 -18.45
C ALA A 184 1.37 -24.71 -19.91
N TYR A 185 2.57 -24.34 -20.36
CA TYR A 185 2.87 -23.95 -21.75
C TYR A 185 3.73 -24.98 -22.52
N ASP A 186 3.89 -26.21 -22.03
CA ASP A 186 4.53 -27.27 -22.82
C ASP A 186 3.73 -27.50 -24.12
N THR A 187 4.42 -27.84 -25.22
CA THR A 187 3.80 -28.17 -26.51
C THR A 187 2.97 -29.45 -26.45
N ASP A 188 3.35 -30.41 -25.62
CA ASP A 188 2.60 -31.65 -25.43
C ASP A 188 1.34 -31.42 -24.57
N ARG A 189 0.21 -31.95 -25.03
CA ARG A 189 -1.09 -31.84 -24.36
C ARG A 189 -1.12 -32.60 -23.04
N ASP A 190 -0.54 -33.79 -23.01
CA ASP A 190 -0.64 -34.67 -21.84
C ASP A 190 0.29 -34.17 -20.73
N GLU A 191 1.38 -33.48 -21.09
CA GLU A 191 2.25 -32.74 -20.18
C GLU A 191 1.57 -31.52 -19.57
N ARG A 192 0.86 -30.70 -20.38
CA ARG A 192 0.04 -29.60 -19.85
C ARG A 192 -1.04 -30.12 -18.90
N HIS A 193 -1.65 -31.27 -19.22
CA HIS A 193 -2.65 -31.91 -18.37
C HIS A 193 -2.05 -32.41 -17.05
N ALA A 194 -0.91 -33.10 -17.08
CA ALA A 194 -0.20 -33.56 -15.89
C ALA A 194 0.22 -32.38 -14.99
N ALA A 195 0.79 -31.32 -15.58
CA ALA A 195 1.15 -30.10 -14.84
C ALA A 195 -0.05 -29.39 -14.20
N TRP A 196 -1.19 -29.36 -14.89
CA TRP A 196 -2.44 -28.84 -14.32
C TRP A 196 -2.95 -29.72 -13.17
N GLN A 197 -2.94 -31.04 -13.35
CA GLN A 197 -3.39 -32.00 -12.34
C GLN A 197 -2.55 -31.89 -11.06
N SER A 198 -1.22 -31.94 -11.14
CA SER A 198 -0.32 -31.77 -9.98
C SER A 198 -0.50 -30.42 -9.26
N LYS A 199 -0.84 -29.35 -10.00
CA LYS A 199 -1.18 -28.05 -9.40
C LYS A 199 -2.50 -28.09 -8.63
N ILE A 200 -3.53 -28.75 -9.17
CA ILE A 200 -4.84 -28.89 -8.52
C ILE A 200 -4.75 -29.82 -7.30
N ASP A 201 -3.99 -30.91 -7.39
CA ASP A 201 -3.81 -31.84 -6.28
C ASP A 201 -3.05 -31.17 -5.12
N TYR A 202 -1.99 -30.40 -5.40
CA TYR A 202 -1.34 -29.57 -4.37
C TYR A 202 -2.31 -28.58 -3.70
N VAL A 203 -3.20 -27.93 -4.46
CA VAL A 203 -4.22 -27.03 -3.90
C VAL A 203 -5.23 -27.79 -3.03
N ARG A 204 -5.63 -29.00 -3.43
CA ARG A 204 -6.54 -29.88 -2.66
C ARG A 204 -5.90 -30.38 -1.36
N GLU A 205 -4.65 -30.81 -1.41
CA GLU A 205 -3.87 -31.20 -0.23
C GLU A 205 -3.81 -30.07 0.82
N ASN A 206 -3.82 -28.81 0.35
CA ASN A 206 -3.80 -27.62 1.20
C ASN A 206 -5.18 -26.97 1.40
N GLU A 207 -6.29 -27.59 0.93
CA GLU A 207 -7.63 -26.97 0.91
C GLU A 207 -8.09 -26.50 2.28
N GLY A 208 -7.98 -27.36 3.31
CA GLY A 208 -8.36 -27.01 4.68
C GLY A 208 -7.52 -25.86 5.28
N ALA A 209 -6.24 -25.78 4.92
CA ALA A 209 -5.36 -24.69 5.35
C ALA A 209 -5.71 -23.38 4.65
N LEU A 210 -5.95 -23.43 3.33
CA LEU A 210 -6.38 -22.28 2.53
C LEU A 210 -7.75 -21.74 2.96
N GLN A 211 -8.69 -22.62 3.28
CA GLN A 211 -10.00 -22.25 3.82
C GLN A 211 -9.87 -21.60 5.21
N GLY A 212 -9.08 -22.20 6.12
CA GLY A 212 -8.85 -21.63 7.45
C GLY A 212 -8.23 -20.23 7.38
N ILE A 213 -7.24 -20.02 6.50
CA ILE A 213 -6.65 -18.71 6.21
C ILE A 213 -7.69 -17.71 5.69
N PHE A 214 -8.58 -18.14 4.78
CA PHE A 214 -9.62 -17.28 4.23
C PHE A 214 -10.61 -16.83 5.30
N ASP A 215 -11.08 -17.75 6.14
CA ASP A 215 -12.01 -17.45 7.23
C ASP A 215 -11.38 -16.58 8.33
N GLU A 216 -10.13 -16.84 8.71
CA GLU A 216 -9.38 -16.03 9.68
C GLU A 216 -9.18 -14.60 9.12
N ALA A 217 -8.74 -14.46 7.87
CA ALA A 217 -8.58 -13.17 7.22
C ALA A 217 -9.92 -12.41 7.03
N ARG A 218 -11.01 -13.14 6.75
CA ARG A 218 -12.36 -12.56 6.65
C ARG A 218 -12.84 -12.04 8.02
N GLY A 219 -12.72 -12.84 9.08
CA GLY A 219 -13.13 -12.45 10.42
C GLY A 219 -12.38 -11.22 10.95
N LEU A 220 -11.06 -11.16 10.74
CA LEU A 220 -10.24 -9.99 11.08
C LEU A 220 -10.70 -8.72 10.33
N ARG A 221 -10.95 -8.85 9.02
CA ARG A 221 -11.45 -7.75 8.17
C ARG A 221 -12.84 -7.26 8.58
N GLU A 222 -13.76 -8.17 8.90
CA GLU A 222 -15.07 -7.83 9.44
C GLU A 222 -14.96 -7.08 10.78
N GLN A 223 -14.05 -7.49 11.66
CA GLN A 223 -13.82 -6.78 12.92
C GLN A 223 -13.20 -5.39 12.71
N MET A 224 -12.25 -5.25 11.78
CA MET A 224 -11.66 -3.95 11.43
C MET A 224 -12.70 -2.94 10.93
N ALA A 225 -13.67 -3.40 10.13
CA ALA A 225 -14.78 -2.58 9.66
C ALA A 225 -15.72 -2.15 10.81
N LYS A 226 -16.11 -3.10 11.68
CA LYS A 226 -16.95 -2.85 12.86
C LYS A 226 -16.33 -1.84 13.82
N ASN A 227 -15.01 -1.90 14.03
CA ASN A 227 -14.28 -0.96 14.89
C ASN A 227 -14.28 0.50 14.36
N LEU A 228 -14.75 0.73 13.13
CA LEU A 228 -14.84 2.04 12.47
C LEU A 228 -16.26 2.34 11.98
N ASP A 229 -17.26 1.64 12.55
CA ASP A 229 -18.68 1.74 12.20
C ASP A 229 -18.96 1.62 10.69
N GLN A 230 -18.11 0.90 9.95
CA GLN A 230 -18.29 0.67 8.52
C GLN A 230 -19.23 -0.52 8.28
N PRO A 231 -20.16 -0.43 7.30
CA PRO A 231 -21.11 -1.51 7.00
C PRO A 231 -20.44 -2.86 6.70
N SER A 232 -19.31 -2.83 6.00
CA SER A 232 -18.46 -4.01 5.76
C SER A 232 -17.00 -3.60 5.52
N PHE A 233 -16.14 -4.60 5.30
CA PHE A 233 -14.77 -4.34 4.88
C PHE A 233 -14.67 -3.76 3.45
N VAL A 234 -15.73 -3.83 2.63
CA VAL A 234 -15.74 -3.24 1.28
C VAL A 234 -15.60 -1.72 1.39
N GLU A 235 -16.42 -1.07 2.21
CA GLU A 235 -16.44 0.38 2.39
C GLU A 235 -15.10 0.87 2.99
N LEU A 236 -14.63 0.22 4.06
CA LEU A 236 -13.31 0.49 4.64
C LEU A 236 -12.20 0.34 3.59
N ARG A 237 -12.25 -0.70 2.75
CA ARG A 237 -11.19 -0.95 1.78
C ARG A 237 -11.24 0.02 0.61
N TYR A 238 -12.41 0.49 0.17
CA TYR A 238 -12.52 1.53 -0.86
C TYR A 238 -11.98 2.87 -0.36
N LEU A 239 -12.24 3.21 0.90
CA LEU A 239 -11.67 4.38 1.59
C LEU A 239 -10.13 4.29 1.63
N GLU A 240 -9.56 3.18 2.07
CA GLU A 240 -8.10 2.91 2.07
C GLU A 240 -7.45 2.91 0.67
N MET A 241 -8.24 2.80 -0.39
CA MET A 241 -7.77 2.84 -1.78
C MET A 241 -8.05 4.20 -2.44
N HIS A 242 -8.49 5.20 -1.67
CA HIS A 242 -8.79 6.57 -2.12
C HIS A 242 -9.75 6.61 -3.32
N ARG A 243 -10.79 5.76 -3.29
CA ARG A 243 -11.83 5.70 -4.33
C ARG A 243 -12.97 6.65 -3.97
N PHE A 244 -12.91 7.85 -4.51
CA PHE A 244 -13.89 8.92 -4.23
C PHE A 244 -14.90 9.09 -5.36
N ASP A 245 -14.53 8.73 -6.58
CA ASP A 245 -15.27 8.93 -7.84
C ASP A 245 -16.07 7.69 -8.30
N TRP A 246 -15.88 6.53 -7.64
CA TRP A 246 -16.65 5.31 -7.91
C TRP A 246 -16.73 4.35 -6.70
N ASN A 247 -17.78 3.53 -6.68
CA ASN A 247 -18.15 2.64 -5.59
C ASN A 247 -18.40 1.18 -6.04
N ALA A 248 -18.90 0.34 -5.11
CA ALA A 248 -19.14 -1.08 -5.35
C ALA A 248 -20.22 -1.38 -6.42
N ASP A 249 -21.24 -0.51 -6.56
CA ASP A 249 -22.28 -0.63 -7.58
C ASP A 249 -21.75 -0.27 -8.95
N ASP A 250 -20.89 0.74 -9.03
CA ASP A 250 -20.22 1.13 -10.28
C ASP A 250 -19.35 -0.04 -10.79
N ALA A 251 -18.62 -0.67 -9.88
CA ALA A 251 -17.87 -1.90 -10.16
C ALA A 251 -18.79 -3.06 -10.57
N ALA A 252 -20.00 -3.18 -10.01
CA ALA A 252 -20.98 -4.19 -10.39
C ALA A 252 -21.52 -3.96 -11.81
N ARG A 253 -21.81 -2.70 -12.18
CA ARG A 253 -22.22 -2.34 -13.55
C ARG A 253 -21.14 -2.66 -14.57
N VAL A 254 -19.87 -2.39 -14.25
CA VAL A 254 -18.73 -2.77 -15.11
C VAL A 254 -18.60 -4.29 -15.26
N ARG A 255 -18.73 -5.08 -14.16
CA ARG A 255 -18.70 -6.55 -14.24
C ARG A 255 -19.83 -7.10 -15.13
N ALA A 256 -21.06 -6.59 -14.98
CA ALA A 256 -22.19 -6.99 -15.82
C ALA A 256 -22.00 -6.61 -17.31
N ALA A 257 -21.36 -5.47 -17.59
CA ALA A 257 -21.01 -5.10 -18.97
C ALA A 257 -19.94 -6.03 -19.57
N ILE A 258 -18.92 -6.42 -18.80
CA ILE A 258 -17.91 -7.39 -19.20
C ILE A 258 -18.57 -8.75 -19.50
N GLU A 259 -19.44 -9.23 -18.61
CA GLU A 259 -20.22 -10.47 -18.82
C GLU A 259 -21.05 -10.42 -20.11
N ARG A 260 -21.75 -9.31 -20.36
CA ARG A 260 -22.62 -9.16 -21.52
C ARG A 260 -21.87 -9.02 -22.85
N HIS A 261 -20.72 -8.33 -22.87
CA HIS A 261 -20.09 -7.88 -24.10
C HIS A 261 -18.72 -8.52 -24.38
N VAL A 262 -17.93 -8.83 -23.33
CA VAL A 262 -16.57 -9.37 -23.49
C VAL A 262 -16.57 -10.90 -23.42
N VAL A 263 -17.31 -11.50 -22.48
CA VAL A 263 -17.35 -12.97 -22.32
C VAL A 263 -17.77 -13.70 -23.61
N PRO A 264 -18.80 -13.29 -24.36
CA PRO A 264 -19.17 -13.98 -25.61
C PRO A 264 -18.04 -13.97 -26.66
N VAL A 265 -17.28 -12.87 -26.74
CA VAL A 265 -16.13 -12.75 -27.65
C VAL A 265 -14.97 -13.63 -27.17
N ALA A 266 -14.68 -13.63 -25.87
CA ALA A 266 -13.65 -14.48 -25.27
C ALA A 266 -13.97 -15.98 -25.47
N SER A 267 -15.22 -16.41 -25.25
CA SER A 267 -15.66 -17.79 -25.52
C SER A 267 -15.54 -18.15 -27.01
N GLN A 268 -15.86 -17.24 -27.93
CA GLN A 268 -15.65 -17.49 -29.37
C GLN A 268 -14.17 -17.60 -29.74
N LEU A 269 -13.27 -16.84 -29.12
CA LEU A 269 -11.83 -16.97 -29.31
C LEU A 269 -11.32 -18.32 -28.76
N GLN A 270 -11.78 -18.72 -27.58
CA GLN A 270 -11.42 -19.99 -26.96
C GLN A 270 -11.91 -21.21 -27.76
N LEU A 271 -13.07 -21.12 -28.44
CA LEU A 271 -13.58 -22.17 -29.34
C LEU A 271 -12.86 -22.24 -30.70
N ARG A 272 -11.97 -21.28 -31.01
CA ARG A 272 -11.17 -21.23 -32.27
C ARG A 272 -9.71 -21.67 -32.08
N GLN A 273 -9.31 -21.96 -30.84
CA GLN A 273 -7.95 -22.39 -30.45
C GLN A 273 -7.94 -23.89 -30.10
#